data_AF-C7ZF31-F1
#
_entry.id   AF-C7ZF31-F1
#
_cell.length_a   1.000
_cell.length_b   1.000
_cell.length_c   1.000
_cell.angle_alpha   90.00
_cell.angle_beta   90.00
_cell.angle_gamma   90.00
#
_symmetry.space_group_name_H-M   'P 1'
#
loop_
_entity.id
_entity.type
_entity.pdbx_description
1 polymer ?
#
loop_
_entity_poly.entity_id
_entity_poly.type
_entity_poly.pdbx_seq_one_letter_code
_entity_poly.pdbx_strand_id
1 'polypeptide(L)'
;MYPLRPLSLAMAISMASSVLSLDLPKYTGLKTAQNDSILTVTFHNPSSPVNLWNEDTQNDLEDLVSRLQSDNETKVVIFNSDVPRLPQVTIGAIEGRARGAGNEFLVALDMRFATKVDVAFGQPEVGSGLFPGGGGSQFLTNLIGRGRAMEYILSSKDITAVDAAEIGWINKAFDTSRELYDYIDKLAQRLALFPQSALAGGKKTVHRASPSLKHVVADAKDFFKQQSDPTCLLWTWNSTSPRYSLFCMPKDEDDCMQGTRKR
;
A
#
# COMPACT_ATOMS: atom_id res chain seq x y z
N MET A 1 -66.13 10.38 22.25
CA MET A 1 -64.93 10.22 21.41
C MET A 1 -64.08 11.48 21.54
N TYR A 2 -62.76 11.36 21.63
CA TYR A 2 -61.86 12.53 21.67
C TYR A 2 -61.57 13.04 20.25
N PRO A 3 -61.50 14.36 20.01
CA PRO A 3 -61.00 14.91 18.75
C PRO A 3 -59.47 14.91 18.75
N LEU A 4 -58.85 14.32 17.72
CA LEU A 4 -57.41 14.39 17.50
C LEU A 4 -57.05 15.75 16.90
N ARG A 5 -56.05 16.44 17.47
CA ARG A 5 -55.39 17.59 16.83
C ARG A 5 -54.28 17.07 15.90
N PRO A 6 -54.07 17.68 14.71
CA PRO A 6 -52.88 17.40 13.92
C PRO A 6 -51.64 18.01 14.60
N LEU A 7 -50.57 17.23 14.78
CA LEU A 7 -49.25 17.78 15.09
C LEU A 7 -48.57 18.20 13.79
N SER A 8 -48.45 19.51 13.57
CA SER A 8 -47.50 20.05 12.60
C SER A 8 -46.13 20.19 13.28
N LEU A 9 -45.20 19.28 12.99
CA LEU A 9 -43.79 19.44 13.36
C LEU A 9 -42.85 18.91 12.26
N ALA A 10 -42.84 19.62 11.12
CA ALA A 10 -41.82 19.46 10.11
C ALA A 10 -40.49 20.07 10.61
N MET A 11 -39.84 19.36 11.54
CA MET A 11 -38.55 19.78 12.09
C MET A 11 -37.45 19.50 11.06
N ALA A 12 -37.24 20.45 10.15
CA ALA A 12 -36.19 20.42 9.15
C ALA A 12 -34.82 20.57 9.84
N ILE A 13 -34.24 19.45 10.26
CA ILE A 13 -32.90 19.40 10.85
C ILE A 13 -31.87 19.66 9.76
N SER A 14 -31.54 20.93 9.55
CA SER A 14 -30.43 21.37 8.71
C SER A 14 -29.09 21.09 9.42
N MET A 15 -28.73 19.80 9.52
CA MET A 15 -27.37 19.38 9.91
C MET A 15 -26.42 19.73 8.78
N ALA A 16 -25.88 20.96 8.83
CA ALA A 16 -24.61 21.26 8.21
C ALA A 16 -23.53 20.50 9.00
N SER A 17 -23.34 19.23 8.67
CA SER A 17 -22.28 18.39 9.24
C SER A 17 -20.93 18.89 8.74
N SER A 18 -20.39 19.90 9.42
CA SER A 18 -18.99 20.29 9.31
C SER A 18 -18.13 19.17 9.88
N VAL A 19 -17.85 18.16 9.06
CA VAL A 19 -16.87 17.12 9.38
C VAL A 19 -15.56 17.84 9.69
N LEU A 20 -15.01 17.60 10.88
CA LEU A 20 -13.79 18.26 11.29
C LEU A 20 -12.63 17.67 10.48
N SER A 21 -11.94 18.51 9.71
CA SER A 21 -10.72 18.09 9.02
C SER A 21 -9.68 17.67 10.04
N LEU A 22 -9.05 16.52 9.83
CA LEU A 22 -8.00 15.99 10.71
C LEU A 22 -6.80 16.93 10.70
N ASP A 23 -6.38 17.38 11.88
CA ASP A 23 -5.23 18.29 12.02
C ASP A 23 -3.91 17.52 11.81
N LEU A 24 -3.40 17.63 10.59
CA LEU A 24 -2.21 16.92 10.11
C LEU A 24 -1.04 17.89 9.93
N PRO A 25 0.15 17.56 10.48
CA PRO A 25 1.36 18.34 10.23
C PRO A 25 1.76 18.26 8.75
N LYS A 26 2.59 19.20 8.30
CA LYS A 26 3.19 19.13 6.97
C LYS A 26 4.30 18.08 6.95
N TYR A 27 3.94 16.87 6.53
CA TYR A 27 4.86 15.77 6.27
C TYR A 27 5.88 16.09 5.15
N THR A 28 6.97 15.33 5.14
CA THR A 28 8.12 15.45 4.24
C THR A 28 8.09 14.42 3.10
N GLY A 29 7.83 13.16 3.42
CA GLY A 29 7.68 12.04 2.48
C GLY A 29 6.24 11.75 2.07
N LEU A 30 5.25 12.46 2.63
CA LEU A 30 3.81 12.28 2.34
C LEU A 30 3.15 13.59 1.89
N LYS A 31 2.12 13.46 1.05
CA LYS A 31 1.15 14.52 0.74
C LYS A 31 -0.24 14.04 1.15
N THR A 32 -0.99 14.89 1.84
CA THR A 32 -2.32 14.56 2.36
C THR A 32 -3.37 15.55 1.85
N ALA A 33 -4.53 15.06 1.45
CA ALA A 33 -5.69 15.86 1.05
C ALA A 33 -6.96 15.20 1.58
N GLN A 34 -7.76 15.93 2.37
CA GLN A 34 -9.02 15.44 2.93
C GLN A 34 -10.22 16.09 2.24
N ASN A 35 -11.26 15.31 1.98
CA ASN A 35 -12.57 15.77 1.53
C ASN A 35 -13.65 15.01 2.32
N ASP A 36 -14.46 15.74 3.10
CA ASP A 36 -15.35 15.19 4.12
C ASP A 36 -14.67 14.11 4.99
N SER A 37 -15.11 12.86 4.88
CA SER A 37 -14.63 11.69 5.63
C SER A 37 -13.70 10.78 4.80
N ILE A 38 -13.17 11.28 3.68
CA ILE A 38 -12.21 10.60 2.81
C ILE A 38 -10.88 11.34 2.90
N LEU A 39 -9.81 10.64 3.32
CA LEU A 39 -8.45 11.15 3.31
C LEU A 39 -7.65 10.48 2.19
N THR A 40 -7.04 11.24 1.30
CA THR A 40 -6.08 10.76 0.30
C THR A 40 -4.67 11.04 0.78
N VAL A 41 -3.82 10.01 0.76
CA VAL A 41 -2.43 10.01 1.21
C VAL A 41 -1.54 9.53 0.07
N THR A 42 -0.85 10.48 -0.56
CA THR A 42 0.07 10.22 -1.67
C THR A 42 1.50 10.21 -1.17
N PHE A 43 2.17 9.07 -1.32
CA PHE A 43 3.60 8.95 -1.02
C PHE A 43 4.41 9.79 -2.00
N HIS A 44 5.32 10.60 -1.48
CA HIS A 44 6.12 11.53 -2.25
C HIS A 44 7.43 11.83 -1.52
N ASN A 45 8.42 10.96 -1.69
CA ASN A 45 9.81 11.28 -1.37
C ASN A 45 10.37 12.18 -2.49
N PRO A 46 10.58 13.49 -2.28
CA PRO A 46 11.10 14.39 -3.32
C PRO A 46 12.56 14.09 -3.68
N SER A 47 13.27 13.34 -2.84
CA SER A 47 14.68 12.96 -3.04
C SER A 47 14.85 11.69 -3.88
N SER A 48 13.76 11.08 -4.37
CA SER A 48 13.82 9.88 -5.23
C SER A 48 12.99 10.03 -6.50
N PRO A 49 13.57 9.84 -7.71
CA PRO A 49 12.83 9.93 -8.98
C PRO A 49 11.83 8.79 -9.19
N VAL A 50 11.92 7.73 -8.38
CA VAL A 50 11.05 6.55 -8.40
C VAL A 50 10.34 6.32 -7.06
N ASN A 51 10.25 7.37 -6.23
CA ASN A 51 9.54 7.36 -4.94
C ASN A 51 10.01 6.26 -3.96
N LEU A 52 11.31 5.93 -3.96
CA LEU A 52 11.90 4.99 -3.00
C LEU A 52 11.68 5.47 -1.58
N TRP A 53 11.32 4.53 -0.71
CA TRP A 53 11.07 4.78 0.70
C TRP A 53 12.38 5.04 1.44
N ASN A 54 12.36 6.04 2.32
CA ASN A 54 13.45 6.37 3.24
C ASN A 54 12.92 6.53 4.67
N GLU A 55 13.83 6.79 5.62
CA GLU A 55 13.51 6.96 7.04
C GLU A 55 12.47 8.07 7.29
N ASP A 56 12.56 9.22 6.61
CA ASP A 56 11.56 10.29 6.70
C ASP A 56 10.16 9.80 6.28
N THR A 57 10.09 9.09 5.15
CA THR A 57 8.85 8.52 4.60
C THR A 57 8.22 7.49 5.53
N GLN A 58 9.03 6.73 6.26
CA GLN A 58 8.55 5.79 7.29
C GLN A 58 8.08 6.53 8.55
N ASN A 59 8.85 7.50 9.05
CA ASN A 59 8.52 8.27 10.26
C ASN A 59 7.24 9.10 10.08
N ASP A 60 7.11 9.79 8.94
CA ASP A 60 5.90 10.55 8.57
C ASP A 60 4.67 9.62 8.48
N LEU A 61 4.85 8.39 7.98
CA LEU A 61 3.80 7.38 7.97
C LEU A 61 3.42 6.97 9.39
N GLU A 62 4.37 6.60 10.25
CA GLU A 62 4.11 6.11 11.61
C GLU A 62 3.36 7.13 12.48
N ASP A 63 3.64 8.43 12.35
CA ASP A 63 2.84 9.49 12.98
C ASP A 63 1.40 9.55 12.42
N LEU A 64 1.23 9.51 11.09
CA LEU A 64 -0.08 9.50 10.44
C LEU A 64 -0.91 8.27 10.83
N VAL A 65 -0.28 7.09 10.95
CA VAL A 65 -0.91 5.86 11.48
C VAL A 65 -1.46 6.11 12.89
N SER A 66 -0.63 6.69 13.76
CA SER A 66 -0.95 6.92 15.17
C SER A 66 -2.17 7.84 15.31
N ARG A 67 -2.22 8.93 14.52
CA ARG A 67 -3.38 9.85 14.47
C ARG A 67 -4.65 9.13 14.01
N LEU A 68 -4.61 8.45 12.85
CA LEU A 68 -5.77 7.79 12.24
C LEU A 68 -6.36 6.66 13.09
N GLN A 69 -5.58 6.02 13.99
CA GLN A 69 -6.10 5.05 14.96
C GLN A 69 -7.01 5.67 16.03
N SER A 70 -6.91 6.99 16.26
CA SER A 70 -7.73 7.74 17.22
C SER A 70 -8.86 8.55 16.58
N ASP A 71 -8.80 8.76 15.26
CA ASP A 71 -9.82 9.50 14.51
C ASP A 71 -11.08 8.64 14.26
N ASN A 72 -12.24 9.28 14.39
CA ASN A 72 -13.56 8.70 14.17
C ASN A 72 -14.30 9.36 12.99
N GLU A 73 -13.83 10.50 12.48
CA GLU A 73 -14.47 11.27 11.41
C GLU A 73 -14.01 10.80 10.02
N THR A 74 -12.71 10.52 9.82
CA THR A 74 -12.24 9.85 8.59
C THR A 74 -12.71 8.39 8.58
N LYS A 75 -13.37 7.99 7.50
CA LYS A 75 -13.92 6.63 7.28
C LYS A 75 -13.15 5.83 6.25
N VAL A 76 -12.62 6.49 5.23
CA VAL A 76 -11.90 5.88 4.10
C VAL A 76 -10.56 6.58 3.96
N VAL A 77 -9.49 5.80 3.82
CA VAL A 77 -8.16 6.33 3.49
C VAL A 77 -7.69 5.73 2.16
N ILE A 78 -7.53 6.59 1.16
CA ILE A 78 -6.97 6.25 -0.14
C ILE A 78 -5.46 6.46 -0.02
N PHE A 79 -4.69 5.45 -0.42
CA PHE A 79 -3.24 5.40 -0.26
C PHE A 79 -2.56 5.08 -1.60
N ASN A 80 -1.55 5.85 -2.00
CA ASN A 80 -0.76 5.55 -3.21
C ASN A 80 0.45 4.62 -2.93
N SER A 81 0.77 4.37 -1.65
CA SER A 81 1.51 3.25 -1.02
C SER A 81 1.10 3.22 0.46
N ASP A 82 1.31 2.07 1.21
CA ASP A 82 0.08 0.53 3.34
C ASP A 82 0.21 0.77 4.92
N VAL A 83 -0.89 1.22 5.54
CA VAL A 83 -1.06 1.26 6.99
C VAL A 83 -1.89 0.05 7.46
N PRO A 84 -1.23 -1.03 7.92
CA PRO A 84 -1.96 -2.21 8.33
C PRO A 84 -2.67 -1.94 9.66
N ARG A 85 -3.95 -2.37 9.72
CA ARG A 85 -4.84 -2.37 10.90
C ARG A 85 -5.55 -1.04 11.24
N LEU A 86 -5.63 -0.06 10.33
CA LEU A 86 -6.57 1.06 10.50
C LEU A 86 -8.03 0.59 10.62
N PRO A 87 -8.88 1.24 11.44
CA PRO A 87 -10.33 1.01 11.44
C PRO A 87 -11.01 1.51 10.16
N GLN A 88 -10.44 2.53 9.50
CA GLN A 88 -10.85 3.00 8.18
C GLN A 88 -10.62 1.93 7.11
N VAL A 89 -11.43 1.98 6.04
CA VAL A 89 -11.19 1.14 4.84
C VAL A 89 -10.00 1.70 4.06
N THR A 90 -9.06 0.84 3.68
CA THR A 90 -7.82 1.26 3.01
C THR A 90 -7.76 0.78 1.55
N ILE A 91 -7.54 1.73 0.62
CA ILE A 91 -7.55 1.48 -0.84
C ILE A 91 -6.22 1.91 -1.47
N GLY A 92 -5.56 0.98 -2.15
CA GLY A 92 -4.34 1.22 -2.91
C GLY A 92 -4.61 1.68 -4.34
N ALA A 93 -4.02 2.81 -4.74
CA ALA A 93 -4.02 3.30 -6.12
C ALA A 93 -2.60 3.27 -6.70
N ILE A 94 -2.38 2.48 -7.77
CA ILE A 94 -1.05 2.24 -8.34
C ILE A 94 -0.94 2.73 -9.78
N GLU A 95 0.08 3.57 -10.02
CA GLU A 95 0.39 4.18 -11.33
C GLU A 95 1.89 4.05 -11.67
N GLY A 96 2.47 2.89 -11.35
CA GLY A 96 3.86 2.57 -11.65
C GLY A 96 4.31 1.25 -11.02
N ARG A 97 5.62 1.10 -10.85
CA ARG A 97 6.25 -0.13 -10.33
C ARG A 97 6.19 -0.14 -8.80
N ALA A 98 5.63 -1.20 -8.21
CA ALA A 98 5.60 -1.42 -6.77
C ALA A 98 6.26 -2.75 -6.43
N ARG A 99 7.44 -2.72 -5.79
CA ARG A 99 8.26 -3.93 -5.54
C ARG A 99 8.78 -3.94 -4.11
N GLY A 100 9.03 -5.14 -3.60
CA GLY A 100 9.55 -5.38 -2.25
C GLY A 100 8.71 -4.70 -1.19
N ALA A 101 9.30 -3.94 -0.26
CA ALA A 101 8.57 -3.20 0.78
C ALA A 101 7.34 -2.41 0.25
N GLY A 102 7.44 -1.77 -0.93
CA GLY A 102 6.31 -1.07 -1.56
C GLY A 102 5.18 -2.00 -2.04
N ASN A 103 5.50 -3.25 -2.39
CA ASN A 103 4.50 -4.28 -2.63
C ASN A 103 4.04 -4.98 -1.34
N GLU A 104 4.91 -5.16 -0.34
CA GLU A 104 4.55 -5.69 0.99
C GLU A 104 3.46 -4.82 1.64
N PHE A 105 3.53 -3.49 1.48
CA PHE A 105 2.40 -2.61 1.79
C PHE A 105 1.16 -3.03 1.00
N LEU A 106 1.21 -2.93 -0.33
CA LEU A 106 0.01 -3.08 -1.16
C LEU A 106 -0.77 -4.36 -0.87
N VAL A 107 -0.12 -5.50 -0.62
CA VAL A 107 -0.80 -6.76 -0.30
C VAL A 107 -1.46 -6.80 1.09
N ALA A 108 -1.06 -5.94 2.02
CA ALA A 108 -1.63 -5.82 3.38
C ALA A 108 -2.86 -4.90 3.48
N LEU A 109 -3.09 -4.02 2.49
CA LEU A 109 -4.32 -3.22 2.33
C LEU A 109 -5.60 -4.07 2.25
N ASP A 110 -6.76 -3.44 2.45
CA ASP A 110 -8.05 -4.10 2.15
C ASP A 110 -8.22 -4.31 0.63
N MET A 111 -7.94 -3.28 -0.20
CA MET A 111 -8.14 -3.31 -1.65
C MET A 111 -6.99 -2.64 -2.42
N ARG A 112 -6.75 -3.08 -3.67
CA ARG A 112 -5.68 -2.61 -4.58
C ARG A 112 -6.21 -2.44 -6.01
N PHE A 113 -5.93 -1.31 -6.64
CA PHE A 113 -6.31 -1.02 -8.03
C PHE A 113 -5.18 -0.32 -8.78
N ALA A 114 -4.99 -0.63 -10.07
CA ALA A 114 -3.85 -0.13 -10.84
C ALA A 114 -4.19 0.30 -12.27
N THR A 115 -3.35 1.12 -12.88
CA THR A 115 -3.30 1.26 -14.34
C THR A 115 -2.67 0.01 -14.98
N LYS A 116 -2.87 -0.21 -16.29
CA LYS A 116 -2.20 -1.29 -17.04
C LYS A 116 -0.80 -0.94 -17.53
N VAL A 117 -0.57 0.34 -17.84
CA VAL A 117 0.66 0.85 -18.47
C VAL A 117 1.74 1.09 -17.41
N ASP A 118 2.96 0.63 -17.68
CA ASP A 118 4.18 0.76 -16.84
C ASP A 118 4.10 0.25 -15.39
N VAL A 119 3.00 -0.42 -15.03
CA VAL A 119 2.80 -1.07 -13.73
C VAL A 119 3.42 -2.47 -13.71
N ALA A 120 4.23 -2.72 -12.69
CA ALA A 120 4.74 -4.04 -12.37
C ALA A 120 4.77 -4.25 -10.85
N PHE A 121 4.33 -5.43 -10.40
CA PHE A 121 4.43 -5.87 -9.01
C PHE A 121 5.50 -6.94 -8.85
N GLY A 122 6.10 -7.10 -7.66
CA GLY A 122 7.08 -8.17 -7.43
C GLY A 122 7.67 -8.19 -6.02
N GLN A 123 8.23 -9.34 -5.64
CA GLN A 123 8.96 -9.57 -4.38
C GLN A 123 10.43 -9.92 -4.71
N PRO A 124 11.29 -8.92 -4.95
CA PRO A 124 12.65 -9.07 -5.47
C PRO A 124 13.71 -9.49 -4.45
N GLU A 125 13.35 -9.66 -3.17
CA GLU A 125 14.28 -9.87 -2.05
C GLU A 125 15.16 -11.11 -2.23
N VAL A 126 14.61 -12.21 -2.74
CA VAL A 126 15.32 -13.48 -2.92
C VAL A 126 16.45 -13.35 -3.95
N GLY A 127 16.24 -12.56 -5.01
CA GLY A 127 17.29 -12.17 -5.95
C GLY A 127 18.40 -11.28 -5.35
N SER A 128 18.23 -10.81 -4.11
CA SER A 128 19.25 -10.08 -3.32
C SER A 128 19.82 -10.91 -2.16
N GLY A 129 19.45 -12.20 -2.06
CA GLY A 129 19.80 -13.09 -0.95
C GLY A 129 18.89 -12.99 0.29
N LEU A 130 17.90 -12.10 0.29
CA LEU A 130 16.99 -11.83 1.42
C LEU A 130 15.63 -12.56 1.25
N PHE A 131 14.66 -12.30 2.12
CA PHE A 131 13.24 -12.66 1.90
C PHE A 131 12.30 -11.48 2.25
N PRO A 132 11.03 -11.47 1.78
CA PRO A 132 10.09 -10.39 2.09
C PRO A 132 9.67 -10.44 3.57
N GLY A 133 10.20 -9.49 4.36
CA GLY A 133 10.17 -9.49 5.82
C GLY A 133 9.05 -8.66 6.47
N GLY A 134 8.44 -7.72 5.75
CA GLY A 134 7.28 -6.93 6.19
C GLY A 134 5.96 -7.71 6.22
N GLY A 135 6.00 -9.02 5.95
CA GLY A 135 4.85 -9.92 5.93
C GLY A 135 4.23 -10.10 4.54
N GLY A 136 4.79 -9.49 3.50
CA GLY A 136 4.32 -9.61 2.12
C GLY A 136 4.31 -11.06 1.63
N SER A 137 5.23 -11.91 2.12
CA SER A 137 5.20 -13.36 1.93
C SER A 137 3.89 -14.00 2.41
N GLN A 138 3.36 -13.55 3.55
CA GLN A 138 2.15 -14.08 4.17
C GLN A 138 0.88 -13.50 3.54
N PHE A 139 0.83 -12.19 3.37
CA PHE A 139 -0.32 -11.50 2.76
C PHE A 139 -0.52 -11.93 1.30
N LEU A 140 0.55 -11.98 0.49
CA LEU A 140 0.47 -12.45 -0.90
C LEU A 140 0.02 -13.91 -0.98
N THR A 141 0.50 -14.78 -0.08
CA THR A 141 0.06 -16.19 0.00
C THR A 141 -1.45 -16.31 0.23
N ASN A 142 -2.05 -15.41 1.03
CA ASN A 142 -3.50 -15.39 1.24
C ASN A 142 -4.29 -14.81 0.06
N LEU A 143 -3.70 -13.93 -0.75
CA LEU A 143 -4.34 -13.34 -1.93
C LEU A 143 -4.34 -14.29 -3.14
N ILE A 144 -3.16 -14.80 -3.54
CA ILE A 144 -2.98 -15.56 -4.79
C ILE A 144 -2.80 -17.07 -4.59
N GLY A 145 -2.79 -17.52 -3.33
CA GLY A 145 -2.57 -18.92 -2.95
C GLY A 145 -1.08 -19.32 -2.97
N ARG A 146 -0.73 -20.27 -2.10
CA ARG A 146 0.66 -20.73 -1.88
C ARG A 146 1.43 -21.04 -3.16
N GLY A 147 0.80 -21.71 -4.13
CA GLY A 147 1.48 -22.12 -5.38
C GLY A 147 2.04 -20.93 -6.16
N ARG A 148 1.20 -19.93 -6.44
CA ARG A 148 1.60 -18.71 -7.16
C ARG A 148 2.51 -17.82 -6.30
N ALA A 149 2.23 -17.69 -5.00
CA ALA A 149 3.09 -16.89 -4.10
C ALA A 149 4.53 -17.41 -4.06
N MET A 150 4.73 -18.73 -3.94
CA MET A 150 6.05 -19.36 -4.02
C MET A 150 6.74 -19.09 -5.38
N GLU A 151 5.98 -19.12 -6.47
CA GLU A 151 6.49 -18.85 -7.82
C GLU A 151 7.05 -17.42 -7.96
N TYR A 152 6.31 -16.40 -7.54
CA TYR A 152 6.73 -15.00 -7.65
C TYR A 152 7.81 -14.62 -6.63
N ILE A 153 7.71 -15.08 -5.37
CA ILE A 153 8.68 -14.75 -4.32
C ILE A 153 10.04 -15.40 -4.61
N LEU A 154 10.09 -16.71 -4.88
CA LEU A 154 11.36 -17.43 -5.00
C LEU A 154 12.09 -17.20 -6.33
N SER A 155 11.38 -16.79 -7.39
CA SER A 155 12.02 -16.40 -8.65
C SER A 155 12.34 -14.91 -8.73
N SER A 156 11.83 -14.10 -7.78
CA SER A 156 11.92 -12.63 -7.80
C SER A 156 11.47 -11.98 -9.13
N LYS A 157 10.60 -12.66 -9.88
CA LYS A 157 10.03 -12.16 -11.14
C LYS A 157 8.94 -11.12 -10.89
N ASP A 158 8.82 -10.21 -11.82
CA ASP A 158 7.72 -9.23 -11.84
C ASP A 158 6.45 -9.82 -12.46
N ILE A 159 5.31 -9.17 -12.20
CA ILE A 159 4.00 -9.46 -12.80
C ILE A 159 3.37 -8.16 -13.32
N THR A 160 2.65 -8.20 -14.45
CA THR A 160 1.93 -7.02 -14.96
C THR A 160 0.65 -6.78 -14.16
N ALA A 161 0.08 -5.57 -14.25
CA ALA A 161 -1.23 -5.30 -13.64
C ALA A 161 -2.37 -6.17 -14.17
N VAL A 162 -2.30 -6.63 -15.43
CA VAL A 162 -3.33 -7.50 -16.02
C VAL A 162 -3.29 -8.87 -15.37
N ASP A 163 -2.13 -9.55 -15.41
CA ASP A 163 -1.98 -10.87 -14.81
C ASP A 163 -2.21 -10.82 -13.28
N ALA A 164 -1.77 -9.75 -12.62
CA ALA A 164 -2.00 -9.49 -11.20
C ALA A 164 -3.49 -9.40 -10.83
N ALA A 165 -4.33 -8.85 -11.72
CA ALA A 165 -5.78 -8.84 -11.54
C ALA A 165 -6.39 -10.23 -11.78
N GLU A 166 -5.93 -10.96 -12.81
CA GLU A 166 -6.41 -12.32 -13.10
C GLU A 166 -6.11 -13.33 -11.97
N ILE A 167 -4.96 -13.19 -11.30
CA ILE A 167 -4.57 -14.12 -10.23
C ILE A 167 -5.03 -13.69 -8.82
N GLY A 168 -5.61 -12.50 -8.66
CA GLY A 168 -6.13 -11.97 -7.39
C GLY A 168 -5.13 -11.20 -6.52
N TRP A 169 -3.97 -10.81 -7.07
CA TRP A 169 -2.98 -9.97 -6.37
C TRP A 169 -3.53 -8.55 -6.19
N ILE A 170 -4.14 -8.00 -7.23
CA ILE A 170 -4.91 -6.75 -7.19
C ILE A 170 -6.38 -7.01 -7.54
N ASN A 171 -7.28 -6.09 -7.16
CA ASN A 171 -8.71 -6.26 -7.37
C ASN A 171 -9.15 -5.98 -8.82
N LYS A 172 -8.50 -5.02 -9.51
CA LYS A 172 -8.72 -4.70 -10.93
C LYS A 172 -7.63 -3.80 -11.51
N ALA A 173 -7.33 -3.97 -12.80
CA ALA A 173 -6.54 -3.04 -13.62
C ALA A 173 -7.42 -2.18 -14.56
N PHE A 174 -6.96 -0.97 -14.88
CA PHE A 174 -7.66 0.06 -15.68
C PHE A 174 -6.78 0.58 -16.82
N ASP A 175 -7.39 1.01 -17.93
CA ASP A 175 -6.64 1.45 -19.11
C ASP A 175 -6.05 2.85 -18.93
N THR A 176 -6.66 3.70 -18.10
CA THR A 176 -6.13 5.04 -17.77
C THR A 176 -6.19 5.36 -16.28
N SER A 177 -5.30 6.27 -15.84
CA SER A 177 -5.32 6.92 -14.53
C SER A 177 -6.69 7.50 -14.19
N ARG A 178 -7.35 8.12 -15.19
CA ARG A 178 -8.67 8.71 -15.00
C ARG A 178 -9.69 7.66 -14.62
N GLU A 179 -9.76 6.52 -15.32
CA GLU A 179 -10.70 5.44 -15.00
C GLU A 179 -10.43 4.79 -13.64
N LEU A 180 -9.15 4.71 -13.24
CA LEU A 180 -8.73 4.23 -11.93
C LEU A 180 -9.32 5.13 -10.81
N TYR A 181 -9.07 6.44 -10.86
CA TYR A 181 -9.61 7.37 -9.86
C TYR A 181 -11.13 7.55 -9.98
N ASP A 182 -11.69 7.63 -11.19
CA ASP A 182 -13.14 7.65 -11.43
C ASP A 182 -13.84 6.40 -10.82
N TYR A 183 -13.15 5.27 -10.68
CA TYR A 183 -13.68 4.09 -9.99
C TYR A 183 -13.49 4.16 -8.47
N ILE A 184 -12.28 4.51 -8.00
CA ILE A 184 -11.96 4.62 -6.57
C ILE A 184 -12.85 5.66 -5.89
N ASP A 185 -13.06 6.83 -6.48
CA ASP A 185 -13.90 7.88 -5.91
C ASP A 185 -15.34 7.43 -5.73
N LYS A 186 -15.92 6.76 -6.73
CA LYS A 186 -17.29 6.21 -6.65
C LYS A 186 -17.41 5.12 -5.59
N LEU A 187 -16.35 4.33 -5.37
CA LEU A 187 -16.27 3.34 -4.29
C LEU A 187 -16.12 4.00 -2.92
N ALA A 188 -15.22 4.97 -2.77
CA ALA A 188 -14.97 5.71 -1.53
C ALA A 188 -16.20 6.53 -1.09
N GLN A 189 -16.84 7.25 -2.01
CA GLN A 189 -18.12 7.94 -1.77
C GLN A 189 -19.19 6.96 -1.29
N ARG A 190 -19.33 5.78 -1.93
CA ARG A 190 -20.28 4.75 -1.51
C ARG A 190 -19.96 4.23 -0.09
N LEU A 191 -18.69 4.04 0.24
CA LEU A 191 -18.27 3.58 1.57
C LEU A 191 -18.52 4.64 2.66
N ALA A 192 -18.27 5.93 2.36
CA ALA A 192 -18.47 7.04 3.27
C ALA A 192 -19.94 7.22 3.74
N LEU A 193 -20.92 6.72 2.97
CA LEU A 193 -22.33 6.68 3.37
C LEU A 193 -22.63 5.72 4.54
N PHE A 194 -21.75 4.78 4.84
CA PHE A 194 -21.99 3.76 5.88
C PHE A 194 -21.52 4.21 7.28
N PRO A 195 -22.03 3.59 8.36
CA PRO A 195 -21.50 3.80 9.71
C PRO A 195 -20.09 3.22 9.84
N GLN A 196 -19.17 4.00 10.44
CA GLN A 196 -17.76 3.59 10.60
C GLN A 196 -17.61 2.29 11.41
N SER A 197 -18.46 2.08 12.42
CA SER A 197 -18.52 0.84 13.20
C SER A 197 -18.93 -0.40 12.38
N ALA A 198 -19.72 -0.22 11.32
CA ALA A 198 -20.10 -1.31 10.41
C ALA A 198 -18.95 -1.65 9.44
N LEU A 199 -18.26 -0.62 8.91
CA LEU A 199 -17.06 -0.79 8.07
C LEU A 199 -15.95 -1.52 8.84
N ALA A 200 -15.56 -0.97 10.00
CA ALA A 200 -14.55 -1.58 10.87
C ALA A 200 -14.97 -2.98 11.36
N GLY A 201 -16.28 -3.19 11.60
CA GLY A 201 -16.84 -4.50 11.96
C GLY A 201 -16.66 -5.55 10.85
N GLY A 202 -16.97 -5.20 9.59
CA GLY A 202 -16.77 -6.06 8.43
C GLY A 202 -15.29 -6.33 8.12
N LYS A 203 -14.45 -5.28 8.17
CA LYS A 203 -12.99 -5.41 8.07
C LYS A 203 -12.45 -6.40 9.12
N LYS A 204 -12.90 -6.27 10.37
CA LYS A 204 -12.53 -7.14 11.51
C LYS A 204 -13.05 -8.58 11.41
N THR A 205 -14.06 -8.91 10.59
CA THR A 205 -14.43 -10.31 10.34
C THR A 205 -13.59 -10.93 9.24
N VAL A 206 -13.33 -10.20 8.15
CA VAL A 206 -12.42 -10.64 7.07
C VAL A 206 -10.99 -10.85 7.60
N HIS A 207 -10.48 -9.91 8.40
CA HIS A 207 -9.14 -9.96 8.97
C HIS A 207 -8.89 -11.15 9.92
N ARG A 208 -9.92 -11.93 10.31
CA ARG A 208 -9.74 -13.19 11.05
C ARG A 208 -9.16 -14.32 10.20
N ALA A 209 -9.24 -14.20 8.87
CA ALA A 209 -8.59 -15.10 7.91
C ALA A 209 -7.23 -14.56 7.44
N SER A 210 -6.83 -13.34 7.83
CA SER A 210 -5.54 -12.74 7.49
C SER A 210 -4.39 -13.35 8.32
N PRO A 211 -3.11 -13.14 7.90
CA PRO A 211 -1.97 -13.66 8.64
C PRO A 211 -1.86 -13.13 10.07
N SER A 212 -1.25 -13.92 10.96
CA SER A 212 -1.06 -13.52 12.35
C SER A 212 0.04 -12.46 12.47
N LEU A 213 -0.26 -11.33 13.12
CA LEU A 213 0.73 -10.29 13.42
C LEU A 213 1.94 -10.85 14.20
N LYS A 214 1.75 -11.89 15.02
CA LYS A 214 2.85 -12.58 15.70
C LYS A 214 3.87 -13.18 14.72
N HIS A 215 3.41 -13.68 13.57
CA HIS A 215 4.27 -14.26 12.55
C HIS A 215 4.92 -13.16 11.72
N VAL A 216 4.18 -12.14 11.28
CA VAL A 216 4.76 -10.96 10.59
C VAL A 216 5.89 -10.32 11.40
N VAL A 217 5.71 -10.17 12.73
CA VAL A 217 6.73 -9.64 13.65
C VAL A 217 7.86 -10.64 13.96
N ALA A 218 7.70 -11.93 13.63
CA ALA A 218 8.78 -12.92 13.70
C ALA A 218 9.63 -12.86 12.42
N ASP A 219 8.98 -12.96 11.25
CA ASP A 219 9.60 -12.86 9.93
C ASP A 219 10.44 -11.58 9.80
N ALA A 220 9.90 -10.43 10.23
CA ALA A 220 10.64 -9.16 10.24
C ALA A 220 11.93 -9.21 11.09
N LYS A 221 11.92 -9.92 12.23
CA LYS A 221 13.11 -10.08 13.09
C LYS A 221 14.14 -11.03 12.48
N ASP A 222 13.69 -12.03 11.73
CA ASP A 222 14.58 -12.97 11.05
C ASP A 222 15.18 -12.35 9.77
N PHE A 223 14.44 -11.47 9.10
CA PHE A 223 14.93 -10.62 8.00
C PHE A 223 16.10 -9.72 8.45
N PHE A 224 15.96 -9.00 9.57
CA PHE A 224 17.05 -8.18 10.11
C PHE A 224 18.29 -9.00 10.53
N LYS A 225 18.12 -10.27 10.95
CA LYS A 225 19.27 -11.18 11.17
C LYS A 225 19.93 -11.55 9.84
N GLN A 226 19.14 -11.85 8.81
CA GLN A 226 19.66 -12.27 7.50
C GLN A 226 20.46 -11.16 6.80
N GLN A 227 20.15 -9.88 7.03
CA GLN A 227 20.99 -8.76 6.56
C GLN A 227 22.45 -8.83 7.06
N SER A 228 22.72 -9.55 8.15
CA SER A 228 24.08 -9.80 8.66
C SER A 228 24.78 -11.00 8.01
N ASP A 229 24.14 -11.71 7.09
CA ASP A 229 24.72 -12.87 6.39
C ASP A 229 25.70 -12.39 5.29
N PRO A 230 26.97 -12.86 5.30
CA PRO A 230 27.94 -12.51 4.27
C PRO A 230 27.50 -12.83 2.83
N THR A 231 26.60 -13.80 2.63
CA THR A 231 26.09 -14.14 1.29
C THR A 231 25.18 -13.06 0.70
N CYS A 232 24.44 -12.32 1.52
CA CYS A 232 23.66 -11.15 1.08
C CYS A 232 24.58 -10.00 0.65
N LEU A 233 25.63 -9.75 1.43
CA LEU A 233 26.64 -8.71 1.15
C LEU A 233 27.50 -9.05 -0.09
N LEU A 234 27.82 -10.33 -0.30
CA LEU A 234 28.53 -10.79 -1.49
C LEU A 234 27.66 -10.71 -2.76
N TRP A 235 26.34 -10.93 -2.66
CA TRP A 235 25.44 -10.77 -3.80
C TRP A 235 25.28 -9.31 -4.20
N THR A 236 25.03 -8.40 -3.25
CA THR A 236 24.91 -6.96 -3.55
C THR A 236 26.21 -6.35 -4.09
N TRP A 237 27.37 -6.91 -3.75
CA TRP A 237 28.67 -6.52 -4.30
C TRP A 237 28.96 -7.09 -5.69
N ASN A 238 28.61 -8.35 -5.96
CA ASN A 238 28.80 -8.97 -7.28
C ASN A 238 27.69 -8.63 -8.29
N SER A 239 26.53 -8.13 -7.85
CA SER A 239 25.41 -7.76 -8.72
C SER A 239 25.60 -6.39 -9.40
N THR A 240 26.77 -6.16 -10.01
CA THR A 240 27.01 -5.03 -10.94
C THR A 240 26.26 -5.19 -12.27
N SER A 241 25.51 -6.28 -12.45
CA SER A 241 24.56 -6.47 -13.54
C SER A 241 23.37 -5.50 -13.43
N PRO A 242 23.07 -4.66 -14.46
CA PRO A 242 22.03 -3.62 -14.39
C PRO A 242 20.57 -4.05 -14.17
N ARG A 243 20.29 -5.33 -13.87
CA ARG A 243 18.92 -5.90 -13.78
C ARG A 243 18.42 -6.14 -12.36
N TYR A 244 19.26 -6.05 -11.33
CA TYR A 244 18.91 -6.45 -9.95
C TYR A 244 19.41 -5.50 -8.84
N SER A 245 19.79 -4.26 -9.17
CA SER A 245 20.16 -3.27 -8.14
C SER A 245 18.91 -2.77 -7.39
N LEU A 246 18.77 -3.16 -6.11
CA LEU A 246 17.59 -2.84 -5.31
C LEU A 246 17.50 -1.38 -4.84
N PHE A 247 18.61 -0.62 -4.95
CA PHE A 247 18.74 0.71 -4.33
C PHE A 247 19.36 1.80 -5.21
N CYS A 248 19.82 1.51 -6.43
CA CYS A 248 20.45 2.53 -7.28
C CYS A 248 20.45 2.18 -8.78
N MET A 249 20.26 3.19 -9.63
CA MET A 249 20.65 3.19 -11.05
C MET A 249 21.36 4.53 -11.33
N PRO A 250 22.60 4.53 -11.84
CA PRO A 250 23.23 5.74 -12.37
C PRO A 250 22.62 6.13 -13.72
N LYS A 251 22.94 7.32 -14.20
CA LYS A 251 22.60 7.77 -15.56
C LYS A 251 23.57 7.17 -16.59
N ASP A 252 23.10 7.13 -17.83
CA ASP A 252 23.85 7.00 -19.08
C ASP A 252 24.54 5.63 -19.31
N GLU A 253 24.19 4.95 -20.40
CA GLU A 253 24.50 3.52 -20.62
C GLU A 253 25.92 3.22 -21.15
N ASP A 254 26.61 4.23 -21.70
CA ASP A 254 27.83 4.03 -22.51
C ASP A 254 29.11 3.67 -21.71
N ASP A 255 29.22 4.06 -20.45
CA ASP A 255 30.45 3.89 -19.64
C ASP A 255 30.73 2.42 -19.24
N CYS A 256 29.78 1.51 -19.46
CA CYS A 256 29.85 0.12 -18.99
C CYS A 256 30.91 -0.75 -19.73
N MET A 257 31.41 -0.30 -20.90
CA MET A 257 32.15 -1.16 -21.83
C MET A 257 33.68 -1.15 -21.70
N GLN A 258 34.29 -0.33 -20.82
CA GLN A 258 35.76 -0.16 -20.76
C GLN A 258 36.47 -0.79 -19.54
N GLY A 259 36.00 -1.97 -19.12
CA GLY A 259 36.61 -2.78 -18.04
C GLY A 259 37.99 -3.38 -18.40
N THR A 260 39.05 -2.57 -18.46
CA THR A 260 40.41 -3.05 -18.71
C THR A 260 41.02 -3.77 -17.50
N ARG A 261 41.14 -5.11 -17.59
CA ARG A 261 41.86 -5.91 -16.60
C ARG A 261 43.31 -5.43 -16.43
N LYS A 262 43.71 -5.18 -15.19
CA LYS A 262 45.09 -5.43 -14.70
C LYS A 262 45.05 -6.47 -13.58
N ARG A 263 46.19 -7.14 -13.39
CA ARG A 263 46.40 -8.20 -12.40
C ARG A 263 46.88 -7.60 -11.08
#